data_AF-A0A268U4M7-F1
#
_entry.id   AF-A0A268U4M7-F1
#
_cell.length_a   1.000
_cell.length_b   1.000
_cell.length_c   1.000
_cell.angle_alpha   90.00
_cell.angle_beta   90.00
_cell.angle_gamma   90.00
#
_symmetry.space_group_name_H-M   'P 1'
#
loop_
_entity.id
_entity.type
_entity.pdbx_description
1 polymer ?
#
loop_
_entity_poly.entity_id
_entity_poly.type
_entity_poly.pdbx_seq_one_letter_code
_entity_poly.pdbx_strand_id
1 'polypeptide(L)'
;MMSSFVYKIKRNYVEFSSEDNHTFRYYQPNQKQVLEISRASGLEEILQANEKLLRENLEILKLDSLDSNKLLSEEEARVIKNTFINELLENSTLEDFFNAMNEEFIKQKEIKRKN
;
A
#
# COMPACT_ATOMS: atom_id res chain seq x y z
N MET A 1 -15.79 7.14 -9.20
CA MET A 1 -15.45 5.87 -9.90
C MET A 1 -14.04 5.53 -9.47
N MET A 2 -13.81 4.33 -8.91
CA MET A 2 -12.45 3.95 -8.51
C MET A 2 -11.56 3.86 -9.75
N SER A 3 -10.52 4.69 -9.78
CA SER A 3 -9.42 4.63 -10.74
C SER A 3 -8.85 3.22 -10.76
N SER A 4 -8.75 2.61 -11.93
CA SER A 4 -8.29 1.22 -12.04
C SER A 4 -6.80 1.14 -11.69
N PHE A 5 -6.47 0.73 -10.47
CA PHE A 5 -5.09 0.44 -10.11
C PHE A 5 -4.63 -0.79 -10.89
N VAL A 6 -3.56 -0.66 -11.67
CA VAL A 6 -2.86 -1.82 -12.24
C VAL A 6 -1.93 -2.36 -11.16
N TYR A 7 -2.23 -3.55 -10.65
CA TYR A 7 -1.47 -4.19 -9.58
C TYR A 7 -0.76 -5.48 -10.03
N LYS A 8 0.44 -5.70 -9.50
CA LYS A 8 1.25 -6.90 -9.70
C LYS A 8 1.65 -7.46 -8.34
N ILE A 9 1.08 -8.60 -8.00
CA ILE A 9 1.31 -9.21 -6.69
C ILE A 9 2.58 -10.06 -6.72
N LYS A 10 3.42 -9.87 -5.71
CA LYS A 10 4.65 -10.62 -5.46
C LYS A 10 4.55 -11.29 -4.09
N ARG A 11 5.50 -12.18 -3.77
CA ARG A 11 5.38 -13.09 -2.60
C ARG A 11 5.03 -12.38 -1.29
N ASN A 12 5.59 -11.20 -1.04
CA ASN A 12 5.48 -10.48 0.24
C ASN A 12 4.99 -9.03 0.07
N TYR A 13 4.64 -8.61 -1.15
CA TYR A 13 4.18 -7.25 -1.42
C TYR A 13 3.27 -7.20 -2.65
N VAL A 14 2.46 -6.16 -2.72
CA VAL A 14 1.68 -5.78 -3.90
C VAL A 14 2.36 -4.58 -4.54
N GLU A 15 2.77 -4.71 -5.81
CA GLU A 15 3.11 -3.55 -6.63
C GLU A 15 1.82 -2.96 -7.20
N PHE A 16 1.66 -1.64 -7.14
CA PHE A 16 0.58 -0.96 -7.85
C PHE A 16 1.07 0.38 -8.38
N SER A 17 0.47 0.83 -9.48
CA SER A 17 0.80 2.12 -10.09
C SER A 17 -0.32 3.12 -9.85
N SER A 18 0.02 4.35 -9.46
CA SER A 18 -0.94 5.47 -9.45
C SER A 18 -1.15 6.00 -10.87
N GLU A 19 -2.18 6.83 -11.05
CA GLU A 19 -2.47 7.52 -12.32
C GLU A 19 -1.30 8.40 -12.78
N ASP A 20 -0.52 8.93 -11.84
CA ASP A 20 0.69 9.72 -12.09
C ASP A 20 1.94 8.87 -12.41
N ASN A 21 1.77 7.61 -12.80
CA ASN A 21 2.86 6.68 -13.13
C ASN A 21 3.85 6.44 -11.97
N HIS A 22 3.43 6.61 -10.72
CA HIS A 22 4.26 6.21 -9.57
C HIS A 22 3.99 4.75 -9.23
N THR A 23 5.05 3.93 -9.21
CA THR A 23 4.93 2.55 -8.74
C THR A 23 5.23 2.47 -7.25
N PHE A 24 4.28 1.92 -6.49
CA PHE A 24 4.40 1.66 -5.07
C PHE A 24 4.48 0.15 -4.80
N ARG A 25 5.17 -0.23 -3.72
CA ARG A 25 5.08 -1.56 -3.09
C ARG A 25 4.41 -1.42 -1.75
N TYR A 26 3.35 -2.17 -1.55
CA TYR A 26 2.76 -2.37 -0.23
C TYR A 26 3.11 -3.76 0.28
N TYR A 27 3.97 -3.83 1.29
CA TYR A 27 4.37 -5.09 1.92
C TYR A 27 3.27 -5.62 2.83
N GLN A 28 3.14 -6.95 2.88
CA GLN A 28 2.18 -7.59 3.77
C GLN A 28 2.54 -7.27 5.23
N PRO A 29 1.58 -6.76 6.03
CA PRO A 29 1.78 -6.58 7.45
C PRO A 29 2.26 -7.85 8.14
N ASN A 30 3.25 -7.70 9.03
CA ASN A 30 3.70 -8.81 9.86
C ASN A 30 2.72 -9.07 11.03
N GLN A 31 2.86 -10.23 11.68
CA GLN A 31 1.95 -10.65 12.76
C GLN A 31 1.89 -9.65 13.92
N LYS A 32 2.98 -8.95 14.24
CA LYS A 32 2.99 -7.93 15.30
C LYS A 32 2.12 -6.75 14.93
N GLN A 33 2.23 -6.24 13.70
CA GLN A 33 1.44 -5.10 13.25
C GLN A 33 -0.06 -5.45 13.14
N VAL A 34 -0.40 -6.67 12.71
CA VAL A 34 -1.79 -7.16 12.73
C VAL A 34 -2.35 -7.20 14.15
N LEU A 35 -1.53 -7.63 15.13
CA LEU A 35 -1.93 -7.65 16.53
C LEU A 35 -2.12 -6.24 17.10
N GLU A 36 -1.32 -5.25 16.68
CA GLU A 36 -1.50 -3.85 17.06
C GLU A 36 -2.88 -3.32 16.63
N ILE A 37 -3.34 -3.58 15.40
CA ILE A 37 -4.70 -3.21 14.97
C ILE A 37 -5.76 -3.94 15.80
N SER A 38 -5.59 -5.25 16.02
CA SER A 38 -6.58 -6.05 16.74
C SER A 38 -6.79 -5.65 18.21
N ARG A 39 -5.84 -4.88 18.77
CA ARG A 39 -5.88 -4.35 20.14
C ARG A 39 -6.49 -2.95 20.22
N ALA A 40 -6.68 -2.29 19.08
CA ALA A 40 -7.35 -1.00 19.05
C ALA A 40 -8.82 -1.18 19.44
N SER A 41 -9.26 -0.35 20.38
CA SER A 41 -10.58 -0.40 21.01
C SER A 41 -11.54 0.66 20.45
N GLY A 42 -11.00 1.70 19.80
CA GLY A 42 -11.77 2.77 19.18
C GLY A 42 -11.52 2.89 17.68
N LEU A 43 -12.50 3.44 16.96
CA LEU A 43 -12.39 3.69 15.51
C LEU A 43 -11.21 4.62 15.17
N GLU A 44 -10.95 5.61 16.01
CA GLU A 44 -9.81 6.51 15.87
C GLU A 44 -8.46 5.78 16.06
N GLU A 45 -8.36 4.88 17.04
CA GLU A 45 -7.17 4.05 17.25
C GLU A 45 -6.92 3.08 16.09
N ILE A 46 -8.00 2.54 15.50
CA ILE A 46 -7.94 1.69 14.30
C ILE A 46 -7.40 2.49 13.11
N LEU A 47 -7.93 3.71 12.88
CA LEU A 47 -7.45 4.57 11.80
C LEU A 47 -5.98 4.94 11.96
N GLN A 48 -5.55 5.31 13.18
CA GLN A 48 -4.15 5.61 13.47
C GLN A 48 -3.23 4.38 13.27
N ALA A 49 -3.66 3.20 13.70
CA ALA A 49 -2.91 1.96 13.49
C ALA A 49 -2.79 1.61 12.00
N ASN A 50 -3.86 1.81 11.23
CA ASN A 50 -3.90 1.59 9.79
C ASN A 50 -3.03 2.61 9.02
N GLU A 51 -3.06 3.88 9.39
CA GLU A 51 -2.17 4.90 8.82
C GLU A 51 -0.71 4.55 9.09
N LYS A 52 -0.38 4.20 10.34
CA LYS A 52 0.98 3.78 10.72
C LYS A 52 1.42 2.59 9.87
N LEU A 53 0.55 1.61 9.67
CA LEU A 53 0.80 0.45 8.83
C LEU A 53 1.09 0.80 7.37
N LEU A 54 0.33 1.73 6.80
CA LEU A 54 0.59 2.24 5.46
C LEU A 54 1.94 2.94 5.39
N ARG A 55 2.25 3.81 6.34
CA ARG A 55 3.55 4.52 6.38
C ARG A 55 4.72 3.55 6.53
N GLU A 56 4.59 2.49 7.30
CA GLU A 56 5.65 1.50 7.52
C GLU A 56 5.83 0.52 6.35
N ASN A 57 4.74 0.11 5.70
CA ASN A 57 4.77 -0.96 4.69
C ASN A 57 4.66 -0.47 3.24
N LEU A 58 4.50 0.83 3.02
CA LEU A 58 4.50 1.40 1.68
C LEU A 58 5.89 1.90 1.28
N GLU A 59 6.40 1.43 0.16
CA GLU A 59 7.64 1.93 -0.47
C GLU A 59 7.33 2.46 -1.87
N ILE A 60 8.04 3.51 -2.29
CA ILE A 60 8.01 3.97 -3.69
C ILE A 60 9.19 3.36 -4.44
N LEU A 61 8.94 2.77 -5.60
CA LEU A 61 9.99 2.13 -6.40
C LEU A 61 10.53 3.01 -7.49
N LYS A 62 9.64 3.64 -8.25
CA LYS A 62 9.96 4.33 -9.48
C LYS A 62 8.92 5.39 -9.77
N LEU A 63 9.41 6.49 -10.35
CA LEU A 63 8.64 7.39 -11.18
C LEU A 63 8.76 6.84 -12.60
N ASP A 64 7.68 6.43 -13.26
CA ASP A 64 7.68 6.24 -14.71
C ASP A 64 7.65 7.64 -15.35
N SER A 65 8.70 8.44 -15.11
CA SER A 65 9.03 9.53 -16.01
C SER A 65 9.58 8.90 -17.28
N LEU A 66 9.15 9.42 -18.43
CA LEU A 66 9.71 9.11 -19.76
C LEU A 66 11.24 9.11 -19.84
N ASP A 67 11.94 9.67 -18.84
CA ASP A 67 13.37 9.50 -18.58
C ASP A 67 13.66 8.35 -17.61
N SER A 68 14.00 7.20 -18.20
CA SER A 68 14.36 5.92 -17.53
C SER A 68 15.55 6.01 -16.54
N ASN A 69 16.20 7.17 -16.41
CA ASN A 69 17.43 7.38 -15.64
C ASN A 69 17.28 8.33 -14.44
N LYS A 70 16.11 8.94 -14.21
CA LYS A 70 15.91 9.80 -13.03
C LYS A 70 15.61 8.95 -11.79
N LEU A 71 16.63 8.69 -10.97
CA LEU A 71 16.43 8.20 -9.61
C LEU A 71 15.82 9.34 -8.78
N LEU A 72 14.70 9.06 -8.10
CA LEU A 72 14.14 9.98 -7.13
C LEU A 72 15.15 10.22 -5.99
N SER A 73 15.32 11.48 -5.60
CA SER A 73 15.99 11.76 -4.33
C SER A 73 15.14 11.22 -3.17
N GLU A 74 15.78 10.92 -2.04
CA GLU A 74 15.09 10.42 -0.84
C GLU A 74 13.96 11.36 -0.37
N GLU A 75 14.17 12.67 -0.54
CA GLU A 75 13.18 13.68 -0.18
C GLU A 75 11.99 13.71 -1.15
N GLU A 76 12.23 13.66 -2.47
CA GLU A 76 11.13 13.57 -3.45
C GLU A 76 10.31 12.29 -3.23
N ALA A 77 10.97 11.15 -2.98
CA ALA A 77 10.34 9.88 -2.67
C ALA A 77 9.47 9.96 -1.41
N ARG A 78 9.96 10.63 -0.36
CA ARG A 78 9.22 10.86 0.88
C ARG A 78 7.98 11.74 0.63
N VAL A 79 8.12 12.82 -0.13
CA VAL A 79 7.01 13.73 -0.44
C VAL A 79 5.92 12.97 -1.20
N ILE A 80 6.26 12.27 -2.29
CA ILE A 80 5.28 11.52 -3.10
C ILE A 80 4.57 10.46 -2.25
N LYS A 81 5.33 9.70 -1.45
CA LYS A 81 4.76 8.70 -0.53
C LYS A 81 3.77 9.34 0.45
N ASN A 82 4.12 10.49 1.04
CA ASN A 82 3.26 11.17 1.99
C ASN A 82 2.01 11.73 1.32
N THR A 83 2.14 12.32 0.12
CA THR A 83 1.00 12.81 -0.67
C THR A 83 0.02 11.68 -0.95
N PHE A 84 0.50 10.55 -1.46
CA PHE A 84 -0.35 9.39 -1.75
C PHE A 84 -1.07 8.86 -0.50
N ILE A 85 -0.38 8.78 0.64
CA ILE A 85 -1.00 8.34 1.90
C ILE A 85 -2.07 9.33 2.35
N ASN A 86 -1.80 10.63 2.24
CA ASN A 86 -2.76 11.66 2.62
C ASN A 86 -4.00 11.62 1.70
N GLU A 87 -3.83 11.43 0.39
CA GLU A 87 -4.94 11.27 -0.54
C GLU A 87 -5.80 10.04 -0.21
N LEU A 88 -5.18 8.91 0.16
CA LEU A 88 -5.91 7.72 0.60
C LEU A 88 -6.73 7.96 1.88
N LEU A 89 -6.21 8.76 2.80
CA LEU A 89 -6.88 9.11 4.05
C LEU A 89 -8.02 10.11 3.81
N GLU A 90 -7.79 11.15 3.00
CA GLU A 90 -8.77 12.19 2.69
C GLU A 90 -9.96 11.66 1.88
N ASN A 91 -9.72 10.74 0.95
CA ASN A 91 -10.79 10.18 0.12
C ASN A 91 -11.56 9.05 0.82
N SER A 92 -11.27 8.73 2.09
CA SER A 92 -11.89 7.62 2.84
C SER A 92 -11.76 6.25 2.15
N THR A 93 -10.82 6.09 1.22
CA THR A 93 -10.57 4.85 0.48
C THR A 93 -9.65 3.89 1.23
N LEU A 94 -9.35 4.18 2.50
CA LEU A 94 -8.43 3.42 3.31
C LEU A 94 -8.90 1.97 3.51
N GLU A 95 -10.18 1.81 3.87
CA GLU A 95 -10.79 0.49 4.07
C GLU A 95 -10.84 -0.30 2.77
N ASP A 96 -11.25 0.32 1.67
CA ASP A 96 -11.26 -0.29 0.34
C ASP A 96 -9.86 -0.73 -0.10
N PHE A 97 -8.84 0.09 0.16
CA PHE A 97 -7.45 -0.25 -0.10
C PHE A 97 -7.03 -1.50 0.68
N PHE A 98 -7.26 -1.53 2.00
CA PHE A 98 -6.89 -2.69 2.82
C PHE A 98 -7.66 -3.95 2.46
N ASN A 99 -8.95 -3.84 2.13
CA ASN A 99 -9.77 -4.95 1.68
C ASN A 99 -9.24 -5.53 0.36
N ALA A 100 -8.97 -4.67 -0.63
CA ALA A 100 -8.38 -5.09 -1.90
C ALA A 100 -7.02 -5.77 -1.69
N MET A 101 -6.14 -5.21 -0.85
CA MET A 101 -4.84 -5.81 -0.57
C MET A 101 -4.97 -7.18 0.13
N ASN A 102 -5.87 -7.29 1.11
CA ASN A 102 -6.07 -8.52 1.87
C ASN A 102 -6.66 -9.65 1.01
N GLU A 103 -7.67 -9.36 0.19
CA GLU A 103 -8.24 -10.31 -0.77
C GLU A 103 -7.16 -10.89 -1.70
N GLU A 104 -6.27 -10.03 -2.20
CA GLU A 104 -5.20 -10.45 -3.10
C GLU A 104 -4.13 -11.31 -2.39
N PHE A 105 -3.79 -10.99 -1.14
CA PHE A 105 -2.91 -11.86 -0.34
C PHE A 105 -3.55 -13.23 -0.04
N ILE A 106 -4.86 -13.28 0.19
CA ILE A 106 -5.59 -14.54 0.42
C ILE A 106 -5.59 -15.39 -0.85
N LYS A 107 -5.95 -14.83 -2.02
CA LYS A 107 -5.92 -15.53 -3.31
C LYS A 107 -4.56 -16.17 -3.58
N GLN A 108 -3.45 -15.47 -3.30
CA GLN A 108 -2.10 -16.02 -3.44
C GLN A 108 -1.82 -17.21 -2.51
N LYS A 109 -2.26 -17.14 -1.25
CA LYS A 109 -2.12 -18.26 -0.30
C LYS A 109 -2.88 -19.49 -0.77
N GLU A 110 -4.05 -19.31 -1.38
CA GLU A 110 -4.85 -20.41 -1.92
C GLU A 110 -4.23 -21.03 -3.18
N ILE A 111 -3.70 -20.22 -4.11
CA ILE A 111 -3.00 -20.71 -5.30
C ILE A 111 -1.78 -21.57 -4.91
N LYS A 112 -1.03 -21.16 -3.88
CA LYS A 112 0.10 -21.93 -3.35
C LYS A 112 -0.29 -23.24 -2.65
N ARG A 113 -1.54 -23.39 -2.21
CA ARG A 113 -2.03 -24.64 -1.58
C ARG A 113 -2.55 -25.65 -2.59
N LYS A 114 -2.84 -25.22 -3.82
CA LYS A 114 -3.36 -26.06 -4.92
C LYS A 114 -2.27 -26.58 -5.86
N ASN A 115 -1.05 -26.05 -5.78
CA ASN A 115 0.15 -26.55 -6.46
C ASN A 115 1.07 -27.25 -5.47
#